data_AF-A0A7S2WZS6-F1
#
_entry.id   AF-A0A7S2WZS6-F1
#
_cell.length_a   1.000
_cell.length_b   1.000
_cell.length_c   1.000
_cell.angle_alpha   90.00
_cell.angle_beta   90.00
_cell.angle_gamma   90.00
#
_symmetry.space_group_name_H-M   'P 1'
#
loop_
_entity.id
_entity.type
_entity.pdbx_description
1 polymer ?
#
loop_
_entity_poly.entity_id
_entity_poly.type
_entity_poly.pdbx_seq_one_letter_code
_entity_poly.pdbx_strand_id
1 'polypeptide(L)'
;EKKKGEVKVKKSDAMVNENGVEAYKRAVEERKALFQEAKRARLMSDATETTLEGRGDEGNTASTSRASGVSSSTQPMDPNKDIKEEDLSFVPKGWFDCPPCGEPIGLFIPSKVPLSAAYNSRLPADKWYTPRSIIESQKALGRDIGLVVNLTRSKVYYNARQFEELGVEVVTIECAGRGEAPTPEQVNAFWYTANSYCTATQNAKHVLVHCTHGFNRTGFMICHMLLRSPLSFQRYLSVKEVIGEFAKSRPPGIYKPLYLDTLFKYYHENKNGFVMPKLPTWKSEKDIEDDDDDVGAPLESTGEAGKEKAKDGEPMQHDDLLGEEIIGQHKEEVKNLVRMYILNQEELGRIHHFPGSQPVSFSRDNMQMLEERRYYVTWKADGTRYLLLLMQDGVYIISRSFDVRRLQLRFPLWGLSKDKKPSFKFTPQNGTLLDGEMVVDEDAYSGEKRRRFYAYDLISMDGKKITDLPFKQRYAYIEDYVVVPRKLEQHAIGKEKERYPYHMYNYDDECFAIRRKSFYPLHSCKGVLSNLIPKLLHESDGLIFQDWEDRYVPLTCHALLKWKYSHLNSVDFKLDVKPEPSRKGE
;
A
#
# COMPACT_ATOMS: atom_id res chain seq x y z
N GLU A 1 -4.65 -8.03 -67.16
CA GLU A 1 -4.79 -6.59 -66.84
C GLU A 1 -4.99 -6.43 -65.34
N LYS A 2 -3.99 -5.95 -64.61
CA LYS A 2 -3.90 -4.61 -64.01
C LYS A 2 -4.88 -4.32 -62.85
N LYS A 3 -4.28 -4.25 -61.64
CA LYS A 3 -4.36 -3.19 -60.60
C LYS A 3 -5.11 -3.45 -59.27
N LYS A 4 -4.27 -3.44 -58.22
CA LYS A 4 -4.29 -2.61 -56.99
C LYS A 4 -5.45 -2.71 -55.99
N GLY A 5 -5.08 -3.02 -54.76
CA GLY A 5 -5.84 -2.73 -53.54
C GLY A 5 -5.08 -3.07 -52.26
N GLU A 6 -3.90 -2.47 -52.05
CA GLU A 6 -3.21 -2.49 -50.75
C GLU A 6 -4.03 -1.67 -49.71
N VAL A 7 -4.45 -2.29 -48.61
CA VAL A 7 -4.88 -1.58 -47.41
C VAL A 7 -3.83 -1.81 -46.33
N LYS A 8 -3.00 -0.77 -46.11
CA LYS A 8 -2.09 -0.66 -44.97
C LYS A 8 -2.90 -0.61 -43.67
N VAL A 9 -2.90 -1.69 -42.89
CA VAL A 9 -3.32 -1.64 -41.48
C VAL A 9 -2.13 -1.10 -40.67
N LYS A 10 -2.39 0.02 -40.00
CA LYS A 10 -1.41 0.82 -39.23
C LYS A 10 -0.91 0.06 -37.99
N LYS A 11 0.36 0.32 -37.66
CA LYS A 11 1.16 -0.05 -36.48
C LYS A 11 0.61 0.49 -35.12
N SER A 12 -0.68 0.46 -34.84
CA SER A 12 -1.22 1.01 -33.57
C SER A 12 -1.26 0.04 -32.39
N ASP A 13 -1.33 -1.27 -32.65
CA ASP A 13 -1.71 -2.23 -31.59
C ASP A 13 -0.52 -2.79 -30.79
N ALA A 14 0.71 -2.53 -31.24
CA ALA A 14 1.93 -2.87 -30.51
C ALA A 14 2.32 -1.82 -29.44
N MET A 15 1.85 -0.58 -29.56
CA MET A 15 2.15 0.49 -28.59
C MET A 15 1.37 0.36 -27.27
N VAL A 16 0.30 -0.44 -27.22
CA VAL A 16 -0.58 -0.49 -26.04
C VAL A 16 0.05 -1.26 -24.88
N ASN A 17 0.91 -2.25 -25.14
CA ASN A 17 1.55 -3.08 -24.12
C ASN A 17 2.88 -2.49 -23.59
N GLU A 18 3.57 -1.66 -24.38
CA GLU A 18 4.75 -0.91 -23.92
C GLU A 18 4.36 0.23 -22.96
N ASN A 19 3.18 0.82 -23.14
CA ASN A 19 2.71 1.95 -22.33
C ASN A 19 2.47 1.61 -20.85
N GLY A 20 2.06 0.39 -20.51
CA GLY A 20 1.88 -0.02 -19.11
C GLY A 20 3.20 -0.21 -18.36
N VAL A 21 4.21 -0.78 -19.05
CA VAL A 21 5.57 -0.89 -18.54
C VAL A 21 6.24 0.47 -18.45
N GLU A 22 6.02 1.35 -19.44
CA GLU A 22 6.59 2.69 -19.45
C GLU A 22 5.89 3.64 -18.46
N ALA A 23 4.58 3.45 -18.21
CA ALA A 23 3.85 4.14 -17.15
C ALA A 23 4.26 3.66 -15.76
N TYR A 24 4.51 2.36 -15.58
CA TYR A 24 5.10 1.83 -14.35
C TYR A 24 6.51 2.38 -14.15
N LYS A 25 7.37 2.36 -15.18
CA LYS A 25 8.69 2.98 -15.12
C LYS A 25 8.61 4.46 -14.80
N ARG A 26 7.69 5.22 -15.42
CA ARG A 26 7.52 6.66 -15.15
C ARG A 26 7.07 6.90 -13.71
N ALA A 27 6.05 6.17 -13.24
CA ALA A 27 5.60 6.26 -11.86
C ALA A 27 6.74 5.90 -10.90
N VAL A 28 7.51 4.85 -11.21
CA VAL A 28 8.72 4.46 -10.50
C VAL A 28 9.78 5.56 -10.50
N GLU A 29 10.12 6.17 -11.65
CA GLU A 29 11.07 7.29 -11.76
C GLU A 29 10.61 8.49 -10.92
N GLU A 30 9.31 8.77 -10.89
CA GLU A 30 8.71 9.80 -10.03
C GLU A 30 8.88 9.43 -8.54
N ARG A 31 8.71 8.15 -8.14
CA ARG A 31 9.01 7.69 -6.76
C ARG A 31 10.48 7.87 -6.39
N LYS A 32 11.40 7.64 -7.33
CA LYS A 32 12.84 7.85 -7.11
C LYS A 32 13.16 9.29 -6.80
N ALA A 33 12.59 10.21 -7.57
CA ALA A 33 12.82 11.64 -7.40
C ALA A 33 12.36 12.09 -6.01
N LEU A 34 11.16 11.65 -5.59
CA LEU A 34 10.63 11.92 -4.26
C LEU A 34 11.47 11.28 -3.15
N PHE A 35 12.05 10.09 -3.37
CA PHE A 35 12.88 9.43 -2.37
C PHE A 35 14.21 10.14 -2.17
N GLN A 36 14.81 10.64 -3.24
CA GLN A 36 16.00 11.47 -3.16
C GLN A 36 15.72 12.81 -2.47
N GLU A 37 14.54 13.38 -2.69
CA GLU A 37 14.09 14.61 -2.02
C GLU A 37 13.83 14.40 -0.53
N ALA A 38 13.14 13.31 -0.16
CA ALA A 38 12.90 12.94 1.24
C ALA A 38 14.20 12.60 1.98
N LYS A 39 15.14 11.91 1.31
CA LYS A 39 16.49 11.64 1.84
C LYS A 39 17.27 12.93 2.09
N ARG A 40 17.20 13.90 1.18
CA ARG A 40 17.79 15.24 1.36
C ARG A 40 17.11 16.01 2.50
N ALA A 41 15.79 15.95 2.61
CA ALA A 41 15.05 16.59 3.68
C ALA A 41 15.41 16.02 5.07
N ARG A 42 15.64 14.70 5.16
CA ARG A 42 16.05 14.02 6.39
C ARG A 42 17.50 14.37 6.80
N LEU A 43 18.41 14.46 5.83
CA LEU A 43 19.77 14.97 6.06
C LEU A 43 19.77 16.44 6.53
N MET A 44 18.81 17.24 6.07
CA MET A 44 18.64 18.64 6.49
C MET A 44 17.97 18.75 7.87
N SER A 45 17.05 17.85 8.24
CA SER A 45 16.44 17.82 9.57
C SER A 45 17.46 17.42 10.64
N ASP A 46 18.31 16.42 10.36
CA ASP A 46 19.35 15.98 11.28
C ASP A 46 20.45 17.07 11.45
N ALA A 47 20.69 17.88 10.40
CA ALA A 47 21.58 19.04 10.47
C ALA A 47 20.98 20.24 11.24
N THR A 48 19.66 20.36 11.29
CA THR A 48 18.96 21.47 11.98
C THR A 48 18.72 21.20 13.47
N GLU A 49 18.62 19.94 13.89
CA GLU A 49 18.66 19.57 15.31
C GLU A 49 20.04 19.83 15.95
N THR A 50 21.12 19.84 15.15
CA THR A 50 22.48 20.16 15.64
C THR A 50 22.73 21.67 15.77
N THR A 51 21.81 22.54 15.32
CA THR A 51 21.98 24.01 15.31
C THR A 51 21.07 24.79 16.26
N LEU A 52 20.20 24.11 17.04
CA LEU A 52 19.25 24.77 17.96
C LEU A 52 19.56 24.65 19.46
N GLU A 53 20.56 23.87 19.87
CA GLU A 53 21.10 23.91 21.24
C GLU A 53 22.25 24.92 21.32
N GLY A 54 21.92 26.20 21.47
CA GLY A 54 22.95 27.22 21.71
C GLY A 54 22.47 28.67 21.63
N ARG A 55 21.46 29.08 22.41
CA ARG A 55 21.21 30.51 22.69
C ARG A 55 20.78 30.79 24.13
N GLY A 56 21.66 31.51 24.81
CA GLY A 56 21.53 32.26 26.08
C GLY A 56 22.96 32.63 26.48
N ASP A 57 23.38 33.85 26.78
CA ASP A 57 22.71 35.12 27.04
C ASP A 57 23.73 36.28 26.83
N GLU A 58 23.26 37.52 26.88
CA GLU A 58 23.80 38.82 26.43
C GLU A 58 25.18 39.32 26.98
N GLY A 59 25.85 40.24 26.22
CA GLY A 59 26.77 41.23 26.82
C GLY A 59 27.93 41.83 25.99
N ASN A 60 27.66 42.94 25.29
CA ASN A 60 28.49 44.13 25.01
C ASN A 60 29.99 44.11 24.54
N THR A 61 30.20 44.72 23.36
CA THR A 61 31.26 45.67 22.91
C THR A 61 32.74 45.45 23.26
N ALA A 62 33.59 45.28 22.24
CA ALA A 62 34.66 46.22 21.84
C ALA A 62 35.72 45.55 20.92
N SER A 63 36.45 46.41 20.23
CA SER A 63 37.29 46.21 19.05
C SER A 63 38.68 45.58 19.27
N THR A 64 39.19 45.01 18.17
CA THR A 64 40.60 44.91 17.73
C THR A 64 41.60 43.97 18.42
N SER A 65 42.10 43.02 17.62
CA SER A 65 43.52 42.80 17.25
C SER A 65 44.13 41.41 17.51
N ARG A 66 44.84 40.94 16.47
CA ARG A 66 46.00 40.02 16.45
C ARG A 66 45.84 38.55 16.89
N ALA A 67 45.94 37.70 15.86
CA ALA A 67 46.95 36.64 15.69
C ALA A 67 47.35 35.79 16.91
N SER A 68 47.06 34.49 16.86
CA SER A 68 48.07 33.41 16.79
C SER A 68 47.38 32.05 16.83
N GLY A 69 47.86 31.11 16.02
CA GLY A 69 47.25 29.81 15.80
C GLY A 69 47.45 28.83 16.95
N VAL A 70 46.58 27.82 16.99
CA VAL A 70 46.84 26.51 17.61
C VAL A 70 46.24 25.44 16.69
N SER A 71 47.02 24.40 16.45
CA SER A 71 46.82 23.34 15.47
C SER A 71 45.60 22.46 15.74
N SER A 72 44.87 22.15 14.66
CA SER A 72 43.90 21.07 14.62
C SER A 72 44.62 19.72 14.62
N SER A 73 44.38 18.89 15.64
CA SER A 73 44.60 17.44 15.55
C SER A 73 43.24 16.76 15.64
N THR A 74 42.60 16.56 14.49
CA THR A 74 41.42 15.71 14.37
C THR A 74 41.90 14.28 14.29
N GLN A 75 41.89 13.58 15.43
CA GLN A 75 41.99 12.12 15.47
C GLN A 75 40.69 11.53 14.90
N PRO A 76 40.75 10.44 14.12
CA PRO A 76 39.56 9.70 13.71
C PRO A 76 38.90 9.08 14.96
N MET A 77 37.64 9.41 15.21
CA MET A 77 36.84 8.80 16.27
C MET A 77 36.56 7.33 15.91
N ASP A 78 36.80 6.42 16.85
CA ASP A 78 36.58 4.97 16.70
C ASP A 78 35.07 4.65 16.63
N PRO A 79 34.56 4.03 15.54
CA PRO A 79 33.15 3.66 15.41
C PRO A 79 32.68 2.58 16.41
N ASN A 80 33.59 2.00 17.21
CA ASN A 80 33.25 1.13 18.33
C ASN A 80 32.94 1.87 19.64
N LYS A 81 33.15 3.20 19.74
CA LYS A 81 33.05 3.95 21.00
C LYS A 81 31.61 4.23 21.48
N ASP A 82 30.61 4.03 20.63
CA ASP A 82 29.21 4.37 20.92
C ASP A 82 28.39 3.26 21.61
N ILE A 83 28.93 2.04 21.75
CA ILE A 83 28.26 0.95 22.49
C ILE A 83 28.90 0.85 23.87
N LYS A 84 28.16 1.18 24.93
CA LYS A 84 28.69 1.08 26.30
C LYS A 84 28.96 -0.39 26.64
N GLU A 85 30.01 -0.65 27.41
CA GLU A 85 30.38 -2.01 27.83
C GLU A 85 29.26 -2.70 28.63
N GLU A 86 28.43 -1.90 29.31
CA GLU A 86 27.21 -2.28 30.03
C GLU A 86 26.09 -2.81 29.11
N ASP A 87 26.04 -2.34 27.84
CA ASP A 87 25.06 -2.74 26.83
C ASP A 87 25.46 -4.03 26.09
N LEU A 88 26.72 -4.47 26.20
CA LEU A 88 27.26 -5.70 25.59
C LEU A 88 26.85 -7.00 26.33
N SER A 89 25.73 -6.95 27.06
CA SER A 89 25.43 -7.93 28.10
C SER A 89 25.03 -9.31 27.57
N PHE A 90 24.58 -9.47 26.32
CA PHE A 90 24.20 -10.79 25.81
C PHE A 90 24.26 -10.98 24.27
N VAL A 91 24.93 -12.07 23.83
CA VAL A 91 24.81 -12.59 22.46
C VAL A 91 23.46 -13.32 22.36
N PRO A 92 22.59 -13.02 21.38
CA PRO A 92 21.24 -13.61 21.34
C PRO A 92 21.24 -15.13 21.38
N LYS A 93 20.28 -15.74 22.10
CA LYS A 93 20.18 -17.20 22.21
C LYS A 93 20.08 -17.84 20.82
N GLY A 94 20.84 -18.92 20.60
CA GLY A 94 20.88 -19.63 19.32
C GLY A 94 21.51 -18.85 18.15
N TRP A 95 22.05 -17.64 18.36
CA TRP A 95 22.72 -16.88 17.30
C TRP A 95 24.02 -17.55 16.82
N PHE A 96 24.72 -18.22 17.74
CA PHE A 96 26.00 -18.89 17.48
C PHE A 96 25.89 -20.01 16.44
N ASP A 97 24.92 -20.90 16.61
CA ASP A 97 24.66 -22.04 15.73
C ASP A 97 23.80 -21.69 14.52
N CYS A 98 23.14 -20.52 14.56
CA CYS A 98 22.39 -19.99 13.43
C CYS A 98 23.33 -19.69 12.24
N PRO A 99 23.05 -20.24 11.04
CA PRO A 99 23.85 -19.95 9.84
C PRO A 99 23.88 -18.44 9.52
N PRO A 100 24.96 -17.88 8.95
CA PRO A 100 25.11 -16.44 8.77
C PRO A 100 24.06 -15.81 7.84
N CYS A 101 23.99 -16.24 6.58
CA CYS A 101 23.03 -15.74 5.59
C CYS A 101 22.48 -16.86 4.72
N GLY A 102 21.37 -16.60 4.03
CA GLY A 102 20.86 -17.47 2.97
C GLY A 102 21.34 -17.04 1.59
N GLU A 103 20.93 -17.80 0.57
CA GLU A 103 21.18 -17.45 -0.82
C GLU A 103 20.26 -16.30 -1.28
N PRO A 104 20.67 -15.46 -2.25
CA PRO A 104 19.85 -14.34 -2.70
C PRO A 104 18.53 -14.80 -3.34
N ILE A 105 17.44 -14.09 -3.03
CA ILE A 105 16.15 -14.23 -3.72
C ILE A 105 15.93 -12.95 -4.53
N GLY A 106 16.28 -12.99 -5.81
CA GLY A 106 16.44 -11.77 -6.59
C GLY A 106 17.54 -10.90 -5.98
N LEU A 107 17.22 -9.67 -5.60
CA LEU A 107 18.16 -8.74 -4.94
C LEU A 107 18.24 -8.93 -3.42
N PHE A 108 17.38 -9.75 -2.82
CA PHE A 108 17.25 -9.82 -1.36
C PHE A 108 18.11 -10.92 -0.75
N ILE A 109 18.99 -10.57 0.18
CA ILE A 109 19.83 -11.52 0.92
C ILE A 109 19.29 -11.63 2.35
N PRO A 110 18.65 -12.75 2.73
CA PRO A 110 18.22 -12.96 4.11
C PRO A 110 19.42 -13.24 5.00
N SER A 111 19.53 -12.54 6.12
CA SER A 111 20.68 -12.64 7.02
C SER A 111 20.28 -12.64 8.49
N LYS A 112 21.11 -13.25 9.34
CA LYS A 112 21.07 -13.00 10.79
C LYS A 112 21.67 -11.63 11.11
N VAL A 113 21.43 -11.12 12.32
CA VAL A 113 21.97 -9.82 12.72
C VAL A 113 23.51 -9.88 12.80
N PRO A 114 24.26 -8.92 12.22
CA PRO A 114 25.68 -8.78 12.53
C PRO A 114 25.89 -8.33 13.97
N LEU A 115 27.01 -8.72 14.56
CA LEU A 115 27.45 -8.21 15.85
C LEU A 115 28.68 -7.33 15.66
N SER A 116 28.75 -6.22 16.38
CA SER A 116 29.91 -5.32 16.41
C SER A 116 31.17 -6.10 16.81
N ALA A 117 32.33 -5.62 16.38
CA ALA A 117 33.62 -6.20 16.78
C ALA A 117 33.82 -6.23 18.31
N ALA A 118 33.09 -5.40 19.06
CA ALA A 118 33.03 -5.43 20.52
C ALA A 118 32.57 -6.79 21.10
N TYR A 119 31.77 -7.58 20.35
CA TYR A 119 31.35 -8.92 20.74
C TYR A 119 32.40 -10.00 20.45
N ASN A 120 33.47 -9.69 19.70
CA ASN A 120 34.46 -10.68 19.26
C ASN A 120 35.19 -11.35 20.42
N SER A 121 35.38 -10.67 21.56
CA SER A 121 36.00 -11.26 22.76
C SER A 121 35.15 -12.37 23.38
N ARG A 122 33.85 -12.42 23.06
CA ARG A 122 32.87 -13.41 23.54
C ARG A 122 32.60 -14.50 22.50
N LEU A 123 33.21 -14.42 21.32
CA LEU A 123 32.94 -15.29 20.20
C LEU A 123 34.25 -15.93 19.68
N PRO A 124 34.26 -17.25 19.41
CA PRO A 124 35.28 -17.88 18.59
C PRO A 124 35.52 -17.14 17.27
N ALA A 125 36.78 -17.10 16.83
CA ALA A 125 37.20 -16.33 15.65
C ALA A 125 36.50 -16.75 14.34
N ASP A 126 36.18 -18.04 14.20
CA ASP A 126 35.44 -18.60 13.06
C ASP A 126 33.95 -18.20 13.05
N LYS A 127 33.47 -17.53 14.10
CA LYS A 127 32.07 -17.13 14.29
C LYS A 127 31.88 -15.61 14.24
N TRP A 128 32.94 -14.86 13.96
CA TRP A 128 32.86 -13.41 13.79
C TRP A 128 32.00 -13.06 12.58
N TYR A 129 30.91 -12.33 12.83
CA TYR A 129 29.95 -11.91 11.81
C TYR A 129 29.65 -10.43 12.01
N THR A 130 30.59 -9.58 11.59
CA THR A 130 30.55 -8.12 11.75
C THR A 130 30.01 -7.46 10.49
N PRO A 131 29.55 -6.20 10.54
CA PRO A 131 29.13 -5.47 9.34
C PRO A 131 30.16 -5.54 8.21
N ARG A 132 31.45 -5.35 8.55
CA ARG A 132 32.55 -5.45 7.58
C ARG A 132 32.72 -6.85 6.99
N SER A 133 32.70 -7.91 7.82
CA SER A 133 32.89 -9.27 7.30
C SER A 133 31.74 -9.72 6.41
N ILE A 134 30.52 -9.23 6.64
CA ILE A 134 29.37 -9.44 5.74
C ILE A 134 29.63 -8.83 4.37
N ILE A 135 30.01 -7.55 4.31
CA ILE A 135 30.26 -6.87 3.04
C ILE A 135 31.39 -7.54 2.26
N GLU A 136 32.50 -7.86 2.93
CA GLU A 136 33.65 -8.52 2.30
C GLU A 136 33.29 -9.93 1.79
N SER A 137 32.56 -10.72 2.59
CA SER A 137 32.15 -12.08 2.20
C SER A 137 31.17 -12.09 1.03
N GLN A 138 30.16 -11.21 1.02
CA GLN A 138 29.22 -11.12 -0.10
C GLN A 138 29.90 -10.58 -1.36
N LYS A 139 30.79 -9.59 -1.23
CA LYS A 139 31.57 -9.08 -2.35
C LYS A 139 32.47 -10.14 -2.98
N ALA A 140 33.07 -11.02 -2.17
CA ALA A 140 33.84 -12.16 -2.66
C ALA A 140 33.00 -13.16 -3.48
N LEU A 141 31.69 -13.23 -3.24
CA LEU A 141 30.72 -14.01 -4.02
C LEU A 141 30.15 -13.23 -5.22
N GLY A 142 30.69 -12.05 -5.53
CA GLY A 142 30.19 -11.17 -6.61
C GLY A 142 28.89 -10.44 -6.26
N ARG A 143 28.54 -10.35 -4.98
CA ARG A 143 27.31 -9.74 -4.48
C ARG A 143 27.63 -8.44 -3.75
N ASP A 144 27.60 -7.33 -4.46
CA ASP A 144 27.67 -6.01 -3.80
C ASP A 144 26.37 -5.74 -3.07
N ILE A 145 26.45 -5.31 -1.81
CA ILE A 145 25.33 -4.83 -1.01
C ILE A 145 25.31 -3.29 -1.07
N GLY A 146 24.14 -2.70 -1.20
CA GLY A 146 23.99 -1.24 -1.13
C GLY A 146 22.88 -0.75 -0.21
N LEU A 147 22.05 -1.65 0.30
CA LEU A 147 21.05 -1.36 1.33
C LEU A 147 21.00 -2.49 2.35
N VAL A 148 20.93 -2.14 3.62
CA VAL A 148 20.63 -3.03 4.74
C VAL A 148 19.29 -2.61 5.34
N VAL A 149 18.37 -3.55 5.44
CA VAL A 149 17.12 -3.37 6.19
C VAL A 149 17.23 -4.12 7.51
N ASN A 150 17.29 -3.36 8.60
CA ASN A 150 17.30 -3.86 9.96
C ASN A 150 15.87 -3.98 10.50
N LEU A 151 15.44 -5.20 10.80
CA LEU A 151 14.11 -5.50 11.36
C LEU A 151 14.13 -5.71 12.89
N THR A 152 15.27 -5.48 13.54
CA THR A 152 15.41 -5.59 15.00
C THR A 152 15.10 -4.26 15.67
N ARG A 153 14.59 -4.30 16.90
CA ARG A 153 14.40 -3.10 17.71
C ARG A 153 15.67 -2.71 18.46
N SER A 154 16.45 -3.71 18.84
CA SER A 154 17.73 -3.55 19.50
C SER A 154 18.70 -2.72 18.66
N LYS A 155 19.27 -1.69 19.32
CA LYS A 155 20.36 -0.86 18.78
C LYS A 155 21.73 -1.31 19.29
N VAL A 156 21.79 -2.34 20.13
CA VAL A 156 23.02 -2.77 20.82
C VAL A 156 23.86 -3.77 20.02
N TYR A 157 23.33 -4.31 18.93
CA TYR A 157 24.04 -5.33 18.13
C TYR A 157 25.19 -4.73 17.32
N TYR A 158 24.95 -3.62 16.62
CA TYR A 158 25.96 -2.91 15.85
C TYR A 158 25.53 -1.45 15.61
N ASN A 159 26.49 -0.56 15.35
CA ASN A 159 26.22 0.81 14.93
C ASN A 159 26.03 0.86 13.41
N ALA A 160 24.91 1.44 12.95
CA ALA A 160 24.61 1.60 11.52
C ALA A 160 25.74 2.28 10.73
N ARG A 161 26.48 3.19 11.37
CA ARG A 161 27.66 3.87 10.78
C ARG A 161 28.70 2.90 10.23
N GLN A 162 28.83 1.70 10.80
CA GLN A 162 29.78 0.69 10.32
C GLN A 162 29.45 0.19 8.90
N PHE A 163 28.17 0.22 8.50
CA PHE A 163 27.77 -0.04 7.11
C PHE A 163 27.88 1.21 6.24
N GLU A 164 27.51 2.37 6.79
CA GLU A 164 27.52 3.64 6.06
C GLU A 164 28.93 4.07 5.63
N GLU A 165 29.93 3.87 6.49
CA GLU A 165 31.36 4.06 6.17
C GLU A 165 31.85 3.15 5.04
N LEU A 166 31.17 2.02 4.81
CA LEU A 166 31.42 1.11 3.70
C LEU A 166 30.56 1.44 2.46
N GLY A 167 29.85 2.57 2.47
CA GLY A 167 28.99 3.02 1.38
C GLY A 167 27.67 2.25 1.26
N VAL A 168 27.19 1.67 2.36
CA VAL A 168 25.95 0.91 2.42
C VAL A 168 24.91 1.65 3.27
N GLU A 169 23.75 1.92 2.69
CA GLU A 169 22.65 2.58 3.39
C GLU A 169 22.00 1.61 4.39
N VAL A 170 21.64 2.08 5.59
CA VAL A 170 20.92 1.27 6.59
C VAL A 170 19.57 1.90 6.87
N VAL A 171 18.49 1.11 6.75
CA VAL A 171 17.14 1.52 7.14
C VAL A 171 16.63 0.58 8.22
N THR A 172 16.21 1.13 9.35
CA THR A 172 15.61 0.36 10.44
C THR A 172 14.09 0.42 10.35
N ILE A 173 13.44 -0.75 10.38
CA ILE A 173 12.00 -0.91 10.51
C ILE A 173 11.78 -1.71 11.80
N GLU A 174 11.55 -0.98 12.89
CA GLU A 174 11.40 -1.57 14.21
C GLU A 174 10.14 -2.44 14.24
N CYS A 175 10.33 -3.75 14.20
CA CYS A 175 9.26 -4.74 14.34
C CYS A 175 9.13 -5.13 15.82
N ALA A 176 7.91 -5.23 16.33
CA ALA A 176 7.68 -5.66 17.71
C ALA A 176 8.34 -7.02 17.98
N GLY A 177 8.90 -7.18 19.17
CA GLY A 177 9.30 -8.48 19.71
C GLY A 177 8.06 -9.28 20.17
N ARG A 178 8.31 -10.41 20.84
CA ARG A 178 7.27 -11.14 21.60
C ARG A 178 6.20 -11.87 20.81
N GLY A 179 6.66 -12.59 19.79
CA GLY A 179 5.81 -13.57 19.12
C GLY A 179 4.71 -12.95 18.25
N GLU A 180 4.79 -11.67 17.87
CA GLU A 180 3.90 -11.07 16.89
C GLU A 180 4.52 -11.08 15.48
N ALA A 181 3.67 -11.13 14.45
CA ALA A 181 4.10 -10.90 13.07
C ALA A 181 4.16 -9.40 12.79
N PRO A 182 5.05 -8.92 11.89
CA PRO A 182 5.10 -7.52 11.50
C PRO A 182 3.72 -6.98 11.07
N THR A 183 3.40 -5.76 11.50
CA THR A 183 2.12 -5.13 11.19
C THR A 183 2.03 -4.78 9.70
N PRO A 184 0.84 -4.61 9.14
CA PRO A 184 0.69 -4.18 7.74
C PRO A 184 1.43 -2.87 7.43
N GLU A 185 1.50 -1.94 8.38
CA GLU A 185 2.23 -0.67 8.25
C GLU A 185 3.74 -0.89 8.12
N GLN A 186 4.31 -1.79 8.93
CA GLN A 186 5.72 -2.19 8.83
C GLN A 186 6.01 -2.91 7.51
N VAL A 187 5.10 -3.76 7.05
CA VAL A 187 5.19 -4.41 5.72
C VAL A 187 5.14 -3.37 4.61
N ASN A 188 4.24 -2.39 4.69
CA ASN A 188 4.10 -1.32 3.71
C ASN A 188 5.35 -0.42 3.67
N ALA A 189 5.94 -0.10 4.83
CA ALA A 189 7.21 0.60 4.92
C ALA A 189 8.35 -0.22 4.30
N PHE A 190 8.46 -1.51 4.63
CA PHE A 190 9.47 -2.39 4.06
C PHE A 190 9.37 -2.48 2.55
N TRP A 191 8.17 -2.78 2.04
CA TRP A 191 7.91 -2.90 0.61
C TRP A 191 8.30 -1.61 -0.10
N TYR A 192 7.86 -0.47 0.43
CA TYR A 192 8.15 0.82 -0.18
C TYR A 192 9.65 1.13 -0.21
N THR A 193 10.35 1.03 0.92
CA THR A 193 11.79 1.28 1.00
C THR A 193 12.57 0.38 0.06
N ALA A 194 12.31 -0.92 0.12
CA ALA A 194 13.00 -1.90 -0.71
C ALA A 194 12.69 -1.73 -2.20
N ASN A 195 11.42 -1.52 -2.56
CA ASN A 195 11.00 -1.34 -3.94
C ASN A 195 11.56 -0.04 -4.53
N SER A 196 11.47 1.08 -3.81
CA SER A 196 12.04 2.35 -4.24
C SER A 196 13.55 2.25 -4.45
N TYR A 197 14.27 1.57 -3.56
CA TYR A 197 15.70 1.29 -3.74
C TYR A 197 15.99 0.45 -4.98
N CYS A 198 15.34 -0.72 -5.09
CA CYS A 198 15.59 -1.67 -6.17
C CYS A 198 15.25 -1.07 -7.53
N THR A 199 14.25 -0.22 -7.58
CA THR A 199 13.86 0.43 -8.82
C THR A 199 14.72 1.64 -9.13
N ALA A 200 15.35 2.30 -8.14
CA ALA A 200 16.13 3.52 -8.28
C ALA A 200 17.20 3.50 -9.38
N THR A 201 17.84 2.36 -9.59
CA THR A 201 18.90 2.23 -10.58
C THR A 201 18.72 0.95 -11.38
N GLN A 202 19.14 0.96 -12.66
CA GLN A 202 19.09 -0.24 -13.50
C GLN A 202 20.02 -1.35 -12.99
N ASN A 203 21.05 -1.00 -12.21
CA ASN A 203 22.02 -1.92 -11.61
C ASN A 203 21.99 -1.77 -10.08
N ALA A 204 20.81 -1.96 -9.48
CA ALA A 204 20.68 -1.95 -8.03
C ALA A 204 21.56 -3.06 -7.41
N LYS A 205 22.29 -2.70 -6.36
CA LYS A 205 23.04 -3.65 -5.54
C LYS A 205 22.06 -4.49 -4.71
N HIS A 206 22.55 -5.53 -4.05
CA HIS A 206 21.74 -6.37 -3.20
C HIS A 206 21.23 -5.61 -1.96
N VAL A 207 20.06 -6.02 -1.49
CA VAL A 207 19.42 -5.58 -0.25
C VAL A 207 19.58 -6.69 0.78
N LEU A 208 20.38 -6.45 1.81
CA LEU A 208 20.50 -7.38 2.93
C LEU A 208 19.37 -7.12 3.93
N VAL A 209 18.57 -8.14 4.23
CA VAL A 209 17.44 -8.03 5.16
C VAL A 209 17.70 -8.93 6.34
N HIS A 210 17.74 -8.36 7.55
CA HIS A 210 17.98 -9.15 8.75
C HIS A 210 17.00 -8.83 9.87
N CYS A 211 16.74 -9.85 10.67
CA CYS A 211 16.26 -9.72 12.04
C CYS A 211 17.32 -10.38 12.95
N THR A 212 16.97 -10.81 14.16
CA THR A 212 17.93 -11.49 15.06
C THR A 212 18.56 -12.72 14.40
N HIS A 213 17.76 -13.64 13.88
CA HIS A 213 18.27 -14.89 13.25
C HIS A 213 18.09 -14.96 11.73
N GLY A 214 17.28 -14.08 11.13
CA GLY A 214 17.11 -14.03 9.68
C GLY A 214 16.11 -15.04 9.09
N PHE A 215 15.12 -15.51 9.85
CA PHE A 215 14.15 -16.53 9.41
C PHE A 215 12.70 -16.03 9.38
N ASN A 216 12.04 -15.88 10.54
CA ASN A 216 10.60 -15.60 10.57
C ASN A 216 10.24 -14.18 10.11
N ARG A 217 10.70 -13.13 10.83
CA ARG A 217 10.46 -11.72 10.43
C ARG A 217 11.04 -11.41 9.05
N THR A 218 12.29 -11.81 8.81
CA THR A 218 12.95 -11.64 7.51
C THR A 218 12.20 -12.33 6.37
N GLY A 219 11.83 -13.59 6.56
CA GLY A 219 11.08 -14.35 5.57
C GLY A 219 9.70 -13.77 5.31
N PHE A 220 8.99 -13.35 6.36
CA PHE A 220 7.69 -12.72 6.26
C PHE A 220 7.74 -11.44 5.40
N MET A 221 8.70 -10.57 5.67
CA MET A 221 8.93 -9.35 4.90
C MET A 221 9.28 -9.67 3.43
N ILE A 222 10.23 -10.56 3.19
CA ILE A 222 10.63 -10.94 1.82
C ILE A 222 9.47 -11.61 1.07
N CYS A 223 8.68 -12.47 1.72
CA CYS A 223 7.50 -13.08 1.10
C CYS A 223 6.48 -12.02 0.66
N HIS A 224 6.18 -11.03 1.51
CA HIS A 224 5.33 -9.89 1.13
C HIS A 224 5.90 -9.11 -0.07
N MET A 225 7.21 -8.87 -0.08
CA MET A 225 7.88 -8.19 -1.20
C MET A 225 7.73 -8.96 -2.51
N LEU A 226 7.96 -10.28 -2.46
CA LEU A 226 7.82 -11.14 -3.62
C LEU A 226 6.37 -11.16 -4.10
N LEU A 227 5.39 -11.40 -3.23
CA LEU A 227 3.96 -11.46 -3.59
C LEU A 227 3.43 -10.16 -4.22
N ARG A 228 4.06 -9.03 -3.95
CA ARG A 228 3.72 -7.72 -4.51
C ARG A 228 4.62 -7.30 -5.69
N SER A 229 5.47 -8.19 -6.20
CA SER A 229 6.43 -7.88 -7.26
C SER A 229 5.92 -8.28 -8.66
N PRO A 230 6.36 -7.59 -9.73
CA PRO A 230 6.08 -7.98 -11.11
C PRO A 230 6.42 -9.43 -11.43
N LEU A 231 7.48 -9.97 -10.81
CA LEU A 231 7.91 -11.36 -11.00
C LEU A 231 6.83 -12.35 -10.55
N SER A 232 6.21 -12.11 -9.39
CA SER A 232 5.14 -12.96 -8.89
C SER A 232 3.90 -12.90 -9.77
N PHE A 233 3.63 -11.77 -10.40
CA PHE A 233 2.52 -11.64 -11.33
C PHE A 233 2.78 -12.33 -12.67
N GLN A 234 4.02 -12.26 -13.17
CA GLN A 234 4.41 -12.95 -14.40
C GLN A 234 4.41 -14.48 -14.25
N ARG A 235 4.82 -14.96 -13.07
CA ARG A 235 4.92 -16.39 -12.75
C ARG A 235 3.71 -16.95 -12.02
N TYR A 236 2.77 -16.07 -11.65
CA TYR A 236 1.59 -16.37 -10.87
C TYR A 236 1.86 -17.12 -9.57
N LEU A 237 2.77 -16.61 -8.75
CA LEU A 237 3.16 -17.30 -7.52
C LEU A 237 2.06 -17.18 -6.45
N SER A 238 1.69 -18.32 -5.87
CA SER A 238 0.87 -18.45 -4.66
C SER A 238 1.70 -18.17 -3.39
N VAL A 239 1.02 -17.94 -2.26
CA VAL A 239 1.64 -17.80 -0.94
C VAL A 239 2.53 -19.01 -0.63
N LYS A 240 2.03 -20.22 -0.91
CA LYS A 240 2.77 -21.48 -0.73
C LYS A 240 4.06 -21.51 -1.53
N GLU A 241 4.03 -21.11 -2.80
CA GLU A 241 5.22 -21.12 -3.66
C GLU A 241 6.26 -20.09 -3.21
N VAL A 242 5.83 -18.90 -2.79
CA VAL A 242 6.73 -17.85 -2.29
C VAL A 242 7.39 -18.28 -0.98
N ILE A 243 6.64 -18.87 -0.05
CA ILE A 243 7.20 -19.45 1.18
C ILE A 243 8.21 -20.54 0.85
N GLY A 244 7.91 -21.39 -0.15
CA GLY A 244 8.81 -22.42 -0.64
C GLY A 244 10.10 -21.84 -1.22
N GLU A 245 10.04 -20.73 -1.95
CA GLU A 245 11.21 -20.05 -2.50
C GLU A 245 12.11 -19.49 -1.39
N PHE A 246 11.50 -18.88 -0.37
CA PHE A 246 12.25 -18.44 0.81
C PHE A 246 12.90 -19.62 1.54
N ALA A 247 12.19 -20.74 1.69
CA ALA A 247 12.73 -21.95 2.33
C ALA A 247 13.92 -22.55 1.56
N LYS A 248 13.95 -22.47 0.22
CA LYS A 248 15.12 -22.91 -0.57
C LYS A 248 16.34 -22.03 -0.33
N SER A 249 16.13 -20.71 -0.28
CA SER A 249 17.20 -19.73 -0.06
C SER A 249 17.73 -19.80 1.38
N ARG A 250 16.85 -20.00 2.35
CA ARG A 250 17.17 -19.96 3.78
C ARG A 250 16.51 -21.13 4.53
N PRO A 251 17.00 -22.38 4.36
CA PRO A 251 16.37 -23.57 4.96
C PRO A 251 16.32 -23.52 6.50
N PRO A 252 15.18 -23.90 7.13
CA PRO A 252 13.97 -24.49 6.55
C PRO A 252 12.91 -23.45 6.12
N GLY A 253 13.24 -22.16 6.12
CA GLY A 253 12.33 -21.05 5.87
C GLY A 253 11.70 -20.50 7.15
N ILE A 254 10.50 -19.93 7.01
CA ILE A 254 9.70 -19.45 8.14
C ILE A 254 9.18 -20.70 8.89
N TYR A 255 9.56 -20.86 10.15
CA TYR A 255 9.21 -22.04 10.95
C TYR A 255 8.19 -21.75 12.05
N LYS A 256 7.89 -20.48 12.35
CA LYS A 256 6.84 -20.11 13.32
C LYS A 256 5.46 -20.12 12.66
N PRO A 257 4.50 -20.94 13.16
CA PRO A 257 3.15 -21.05 12.60
C PRO A 257 2.44 -19.71 12.39
N LEU A 258 2.51 -18.82 13.38
CA LEU A 258 1.83 -17.51 13.35
C LEU A 258 2.16 -16.71 12.09
N TYR A 259 3.42 -16.68 11.66
CA TYR A 259 3.85 -15.91 10.50
C TYR A 259 3.28 -16.49 9.20
N LEU A 260 3.24 -17.82 9.10
CA LEU A 260 2.68 -18.53 7.97
C LEU A 260 1.15 -18.34 7.91
N ASP A 261 0.47 -18.52 9.04
CA ASP A 261 -0.98 -18.29 9.15
C ASP A 261 -1.36 -16.85 8.81
N THR A 262 -0.57 -15.88 9.28
CA THR A 262 -0.76 -14.47 8.94
C THR A 262 -0.60 -14.22 7.45
N LEU A 263 0.40 -14.81 6.77
CA LEU A 263 0.58 -14.66 5.32
C LEU A 263 -0.62 -15.21 4.53
N PHE A 264 -1.04 -16.45 4.82
CA PHE A 264 -2.18 -17.07 4.13
C PHE A 264 -3.46 -16.25 4.32
N LYS A 265 -3.74 -15.86 5.57
CA LYS A 265 -4.90 -15.02 5.90
C LYS A 265 -4.84 -13.67 5.19
N TYR A 266 -3.69 -13.00 5.20
CA TYR A 266 -3.53 -11.67 4.62
C TYR A 266 -3.82 -11.66 3.12
N TYR A 267 -3.32 -12.66 2.40
CA TYR A 267 -3.49 -12.78 0.95
C TYR A 267 -4.76 -13.54 0.53
N HIS A 268 -5.65 -13.85 1.48
CA HIS A 268 -6.90 -14.59 1.26
C HIS A 268 -6.67 -15.94 0.57
N GLU A 269 -5.56 -16.61 0.85
CA GLU A 269 -5.25 -17.92 0.29
C GLU A 269 -5.48 -19.04 1.32
N ASN A 270 -6.11 -20.13 0.87
CA ASN A 270 -6.31 -21.30 1.70
C ASN A 270 -4.97 -22.00 2.01
N LYS A 271 -4.77 -22.43 3.27
CA LYS A 271 -3.57 -23.13 3.73
C LYS A 271 -3.61 -24.66 3.53
N ASN A 272 -4.70 -25.20 2.97
CA ASN A 272 -4.92 -26.65 2.81
C ASN A 272 -3.75 -27.34 2.09
N GLY A 273 -3.25 -28.44 2.67
CA GLY A 273 -2.13 -29.19 2.13
C GLY A 273 -0.77 -28.48 2.22
N PHE A 274 -0.66 -27.42 3.02
CA PHE A 274 0.61 -26.83 3.40
C PHE A 274 1.20 -27.59 4.60
N VAL A 275 2.43 -28.08 4.46
CA VAL A 275 3.16 -28.79 5.52
C VAL A 275 4.02 -27.80 6.28
N MET A 276 3.86 -27.73 7.59
CA MET A 276 4.65 -26.83 8.43
C MET A 276 6.12 -27.25 8.43
N PRO A 277 7.06 -26.32 8.24
CA PRO A 277 8.48 -26.61 8.40
C PRO A 277 8.80 -27.09 9.81
N LYS A 278 9.73 -28.04 9.92
CA LYS A 278 10.27 -28.47 11.21
C LYS A 278 11.15 -27.36 11.80
N LEU A 279 11.24 -27.34 13.13
CA LEU A 279 12.16 -26.46 13.83
C LEU A 279 13.61 -26.73 13.36
N PRO A 280 14.42 -25.68 13.10
CA PRO A 280 15.83 -25.85 12.79
C PRO A 280 16.57 -26.53 13.94
N THR A 281 17.58 -27.35 13.64
CA THR A 281 18.34 -28.12 14.64
C THR A 281 19.10 -27.26 15.66
N TRP A 282 19.34 -25.98 15.34
CA TRP A 282 20.01 -25.00 16.20
C TRP A 282 19.04 -24.21 17.11
N LYS A 283 17.74 -24.51 17.06
CA LYS A 283 16.72 -23.95 17.97
C LYS A 283 16.07 -25.08 18.76
N SER A 284 15.89 -24.90 20.07
CA SER A 284 15.11 -25.81 20.91
C SER A 284 13.66 -25.32 21.05
N GLU A 285 12.75 -26.22 21.44
CA GLU A 285 11.33 -25.88 21.69
C GLU A 285 11.18 -24.83 22.81
N LYS A 286 12.08 -24.86 23.82
CA LYS A 286 12.12 -23.87 24.90
C LYS A 286 12.51 -22.47 24.41
N ASP A 287 13.33 -22.39 23.37
CA ASP A 287 13.77 -21.12 22.77
C ASP A 287 12.69 -20.46 21.88
N ILE A 288 11.53 -21.10 21.67
CA ILE A 288 10.41 -20.54 20.91
C ILE A 288 9.55 -19.64 21.79
N GLU A 289 9.33 -20.04 23.04
CA GLU A 289 8.59 -19.30 24.06
C GLU A 289 9.41 -18.12 24.60
N ASP A 290 10.72 -18.28 24.67
CA ASP A 290 11.69 -17.29 25.18
C ASP A 290 12.22 -16.29 24.12
N ASP A 291 11.75 -16.33 22.87
CA ASP A 291 12.23 -15.48 21.76
C ASP A 291 11.79 -13.99 21.90
N ASP A 292 11.51 -13.57 23.14
CA ASP A 292 11.25 -12.22 23.68
C ASP A 292 12.53 -11.36 23.76
N ASP A 293 13.68 -11.86 23.29
CA ASP A 293 15.03 -11.32 23.40
C ASP A 293 15.28 -9.95 22.67
N ASP A 294 14.24 -9.22 22.26
CA ASP A 294 14.45 -7.82 21.85
C ASP A 294 14.58 -6.96 23.11
N VAL A 295 15.82 -6.56 23.43
CA VAL A 295 16.24 -5.80 24.63
C VAL A 295 15.64 -4.38 24.73
N GLY A 296 14.55 -4.09 24.01
CA GLY A 296 13.85 -2.81 24.02
C GLY A 296 12.59 -2.82 24.90
N ALA A 297 12.39 -1.74 25.67
CA ALA A 297 11.20 -1.51 26.50
C ALA A 297 9.90 -1.80 25.73
N PRO A 298 8.81 -2.33 26.30
CA PRO A 298 7.55 -2.59 25.56
C PRO A 298 7.12 -1.37 24.73
N LEU A 299 6.67 -1.55 23.49
CA LEU A 299 5.90 -0.50 22.85
C LEU A 299 4.60 -0.39 23.65
N GLU A 300 4.20 0.80 24.09
CA GLU A 300 2.80 1.00 24.44
C GLU A 300 2.00 0.56 23.22
N SER A 301 1.08 -0.38 23.43
CA SER A 301 0.19 -0.81 22.37
C SER A 301 -0.68 0.39 21.99
N THR A 302 -0.25 1.19 21.01
CA THR A 302 -1.16 1.92 20.14
C THR A 302 -1.78 0.92 19.17
N GLY A 303 -2.41 -0.11 19.75
CA GLY A 303 -2.99 -1.25 19.07
C GLY A 303 -4.38 -0.93 18.56
N GLU A 304 -4.47 -0.06 17.57
CA GLU A 304 -5.61 0.01 16.64
C GLU A 304 -5.16 -0.21 15.19
N ALA A 305 -4.08 -0.96 14.99
CA ALA A 305 -3.68 -1.43 13.67
C ALA A 305 -4.52 -2.67 13.27
N GLY A 306 -5.50 -2.45 12.40
CA GLY A 306 -5.98 -3.47 11.47
C GLY A 306 -6.79 -4.65 12.02
N LYS A 307 -7.50 -4.50 13.15
CA LYS A 307 -8.64 -5.38 13.45
C LYS A 307 -9.83 -5.01 12.57
N GLU A 308 -9.86 -5.57 11.36
CA GLU A 308 -11.11 -5.79 10.64
C GLU A 308 -11.33 -7.29 10.42
N LYS A 309 -11.46 -8.01 11.53
CA LYS A 309 -12.77 -8.63 11.73
C LYS A 309 -13.52 -7.63 12.59
N ALA A 310 -14.79 -7.35 12.28
CA ALA A 310 -15.68 -6.77 13.28
C ALA A 310 -15.37 -7.48 14.60
N LYS A 311 -15.01 -6.74 15.66
CA LYS A 311 -15.08 -7.32 17.00
C LYS A 311 -16.50 -7.87 17.08
N ASP A 312 -16.66 -9.17 17.31
CA ASP A 312 -17.98 -9.79 17.35
C ASP A 312 -18.91 -8.93 18.21
N GLY A 313 -19.85 -8.20 17.58
CA GLY A 313 -20.79 -7.29 18.25
C GLY A 313 -20.77 -5.80 17.86
N GLU A 314 -19.75 -5.23 17.20
CA GLU A 314 -19.81 -3.83 16.74
C GLU A 314 -20.55 -3.70 15.39
N PRO A 315 -21.48 -2.73 15.24
CA PRO A 315 -22.28 -2.58 14.04
C PRO A 315 -21.41 -2.12 12.87
N MET A 316 -21.37 -2.90 11.79
CA MET A 316 -20.69 -2.57 10.54
C MET A 316 -21.26 -1.27 9.93
N GLN A 317 -20.38 -0.30 9.65
CA GLN A 317 -20.71 0.98 9.01
C GLN A 317 -20.02 1.13 7.66
N HIS A 318 -20.50 2.06 6.84
CA HIS A 318 -19.95 2.31 5.50
C HIS A 318 -18.75 3.27 5.51
N ASP A 319 -18.58 4.03 6.59
CA ASP A 319 -17.49 4.99 6.85
C ASP A 319 -16.42 4.45 7.80
N ASP A 320 -16.51 3.16 8.16
CA ASP A 320 -15.46 2.45 8.88
C ASP A 320 -14.10 2.67 8.21
N LEU A 321 -13.06 2.82 9.03
CA LEU A 321 -11.72 3.14 8.54
C LEU A 321 -11.09 1.89 7.89
N LEU A 322 -11.43 1.65 6.63
CA LEU A 322 -10.93 0.51 5.85
C LEU A 322 -9.47 0.69 5.46
N GLY A 323 -8.74 -0.43 5.41
CA GLY A 323 -7.39 -0.52 4.89
C GLY A 323 -6.27 -0.23 5.89
N GLU A 324 -5.07 -0.13 5.35
CA GLU A 324 -3.81 -0.07 6.08
C GLU A 324 -3.15 1.27 5.85
N GLU A 325 -2.47 1.78 6.87
CA GLU A 325 -1.66 2.97 6.70
C GLU A 325 -0.44 2.69 5.82
N ILE A 326 -0.08 3.69 5.03
CA ILE A 326 1.13 3.71 4.20
C ILE A 326 1.95 4.93 4.58
N ILE A 327 3.27 4.83 4.43
CA ILE A 327 4.18 5.91 4.81
C ILE A 327 3.89 7.19 4.01
N GLY A 328 4.13 8.35 4.63
CA GLY A 328 3.73 9.65 4.08
C GLY A 328 4.23 9.95 2.66
N GLN A 329 5.44 9.51 2.32
CA GLN A 329 5.97 9.68 0.97
C GLN A 329 5.20 8.86 -0.07
N HIS A 330 4.92 7.59 0.24
CA HIS A 330 4.12 6.72 -0.62
C HIS A 330 2.68 7.24 -0.77
N LYS A 331 2.13 7.79 0.31
CA LYS A 331 0.81 8.45 0.33
C LYS A 331 0.75 9.61 -0.67
N GLU A 332 1.77 10.44 -0.68
CA GLU A 332 1.84 11.60 -1.58
C GLU A 332 2.02 11.19 -3.04
N GLU A 333 2.78 10.12 -3.32
CA GLU A 333 2.88 9.55 -4.67
C GLU A 333 1.54 9.06 -5.20
N VAL A 334 0.78 8.34 -4.38
CA VAL A 334 -0.56 7.86 -4.78
C VAL A 334 -1.49 9.04 -5.01
N LYS A 335 -1.45 10.08 -4.17
CA LYS A 335 -2.21 11.33 -4.38
C LYS A 335 -1.84 11.99 -5.70
N ASN A 336 -0.55 12.08 -6.02
CA ASN A 336 -0.08 12.67 -7.26
C ASN A 336 -0.54 11.88 -8.48
N LEU A 337 -0.50 10.54 -8.43
CA LEU A 337 -1.05 9.69 -9.49
C LEU A 337 -2.55 9.92 -9.68
N VAL A 338 -3.34 9.97 -8.60
CA VAL A 338 -4.78 10.27 -8.66
C VAL A 338 -5.03 11.64 -9.29
N ARG A 339 -4.25 12.66 -8.92
CA ARG A 339 -4.33 14.00 -9.51
C ARG A 339 -3.97 13.98 -10.99
N MET A 340 -2.94 13.25 -11.41
CA MET A 340 -2.56 13.10 -12.82
C MET A 340 -3.64 12.42 -13.66
N TYR A 341 -4.38 11.45 -13.10
CA TYR A 341 -5.48 10.79 -13.82
C TYR A 341 -6.73 11.66 -13.95
N ILE A 342 -6.94 12.61 -13.03
CA ILE A 342 -8.15 13.44 -13.01
C ILE A 342 -7.92 14.81 -13.64
N LEU A 343 -6.88 15.50 -13.21
CA LEU A 343 -6.59 16.90 -13.53
C LEU A 343 -5.78 17.03 -14.82
N ASN A 344 -5.82 18.23 -15.40
CA ASN A 344 -4.96 18.63 -16.51
C ASN A 344 -3.66 19.28 -16.01
N GLN A 345 -2.70 19.52 -16.89
CA GLN A 345 -1.38 20.04 -16.49
C GLN A 345 -1.44 21.38 -15.75
N GLU A 346 -2.31 22.29 -16.18
CA GLU A 346 -2.48 23.62 -15.55
C GLU A 346 -3.06 23.54 -14.12
N GLU A 347 -3.83 22.49 -13.85
CA GLU A 347 -4.52 22.26 -12.58
C GLU A 347 -3.63 21.55 -11.55
N LEU A 348 -2.67 20.75 -12.01
CA LEU A 348 -1.80 19.92 -11.19
C LEU A 348 -0.91 20.74 -10.23
N GLY A 349 -0.60 22.00 -10.57
CA GLY A 349 0.14 22.91 -9.70
C GLY A 349 -0.72 23.70 -8.70
N ARG A 350 -2.06 23.59 -8.77
CA ARG A 350 -2.99 24.45 -8.00
C ARG A 350 -3.90 23.65 -7.07
N ILE A 351 -4.38 22.49 -7.52
CA ILE A 351 -5.39 21.72 -6.79
C ILE A 351 -4.69 20.63 -5.98
N HIS A 352 -4.65 20.80 -4.65
CA HIS A 352 -4.05 19.84 -3.71
C HIS A 352 -5.09 19.05 -2.89
N HIS A 353 -6.37 19.38 -3.01
CA HIS A 353 -7.46 18.67 -2.35
C HIS A 353 -8.09 17.59 -3.25
N PHE A 354 -9.07 16.87 -2.71
CA PHE A 354 -9.79 15.81 -3.41
C PHE A 354 -10.30 16.29 -4.79
N PRO A 355 -9.86 15.67 -5.90
CA PRO A 355 -10.15 16.17 -7.25
C PRO A 355 -11.41 15.56 -7.89
N GLY A 356 -12.07 14.60 -7.22
CA GLY A 356 -13.22 13.88 -7.77
C GLY A 356 -14.44 14.77 -8.05
N SER A 357 -15.24 14.40 -9.06
CA SER A 357 -16.38 15.18 -9.57
C SER A 357 -17.45 15.41 -8.50
N GLN A 358 -18.00 16.62 -8.35
CA GLN A 358 -18.97 16.97 -7.32
C GLN A 358 -20.32 17.34 -7.98
N PRO A 359 -21.42 16.65 -7.61
CA PRO A 359 -22.75 16.98 -8.09
C PRO A 359 -23.26 18.32 -7.55
N VAL A 360 -23.97 19.07 -8.38
CA VAL A 360 -24.76 20.25 -7.99
C VAL A 360 -26.20 19.85 -7.68
N SER A 361 -26.86 20.61 -6.81
CA SER A 361 -28.26 20.34 -6.45
C SER A 361 -29.18 20.60 -7.66
N PHE A 362 -30.13 19.69 -7.87
CA PHE A 362 -31.18 19.85 -8.88
C PHE A 362 -32.11 21.00 -8.48
N SER A 363 -32.26 21.97 -9.37
CA SER A 363 -33.06 23.19 -9.16
C SER A 363 -33.84 23.53 -10.43
N ARG A 364 -34.68 24.57 -10.35
CA ARG A 364 -35.38 25.09 -11.54
C ARG A 364 -34.40 25.61 -12.60
N ASP A 365 -33.24 26.12 -12.19
CA ASP A 365 -32.26 26.75 -13.07
C ASP A 365 -31.54 25.74 -13.98
N ASN A 366 -31.42 24.49 -13.53
CA ASN A 366 -30.81 23.40 -14.31
C ASN A 366 -31.83 22.37 -14.82
N MET A 367 -33.13 22.63 -14.65
CA MET A 367 -34.20 21.73 -15.09
C MET A 367 -34.22 21.52 -16.60
N GLN A 368 -33.97 22.59 -17.36
CA GLN A 368 -33.92 22.58 -18.82
C GLN A 368 -32.88 21.57 -19.36
N MET A 369 -31.81 21.29 -18.61
CA MET A 369 -30.81 20.29 -19.00
C MET A 369 -31.42 18.89 -19.14
N LEU A 370 -32.37 18.52 -18.28
CA LEU A 370 -33.04 17.22 -18.33
C LEU A 370 -34.01 17.10 -19.52
N GLU A 371 -34.49 18.23 -20.05
CA GLU A 371 -35.38 18.27 -21.22
C GLU A 371 -34.58 18.20 -22.53
N GLU A 372 -33.44 18.87 -22.60
CA GLU A 372 -32.64 19.00 -23.82
C GLU A 372 -31.62 17.88 -24.01
N ARG A 373 -31.14 17.27 -22.92
CA ARG A 373 -30.05 16.31 -22.94
C ARG A 373 -30.50 14.93 -22.49
N ARG A 374 -29.76 13.91 -22.91
CA ARG A 374 -30.03 12.53 -22.53
C ARG A 374 -29.38 12.22 -21.19
N TYR A 375 -30.21 12.13 -20.16
CA TYR A 375 -29.78 11.75 -18.82
C TYR A 375 -30.08 10.29 -18.48
N TYR A 376 -29.19 9.73 -17.67
CA TYR A 376 -29.49 8.60 -16.81
C TYR A 376 -29.84 9.04 -15.40
N VAL A 377 -30.61 8.20 -14.72
CA VAL A 377 -31.00 8.35 -13.33
C VAL A 377 -30.62 7.10 -12.53
N THR A 378 -30.12 7.30 -11.31
CA THR A 378 -29.87 6.23 -10.33
C THR A 378 -30.27 6.72 -8.94
N TRP A 379 -30.39 5.78 -8.00
CA TRP A 379 -30.48 6.07 -6.58
C TRP A 379 -29.20 6.74 -6.06
N LYS A 380 -29.38 7.69 -5.14
CA LYS A 380 -28.30 8.26 -4.32
C LYS A 380 -28.25 7.44 -3.03
N ALA A 381 -27.16 6.70 -2.77
CA ALA A 381 -27.08 5.98 -1.50
C ALA A 381 -26.78 6.96 -0.37
N ASP A 382 -27.14 6.50 0.82
CA ASP A 382 -26.47 6.95 2.02
C ASP A 382 -25.26 6.05 2.26
N GLY A 383 -24.08 6.56 1.92
CA GLY A 383 -22.84 5.81 1.91
C GLY A 383 -21.63 6.71 1.83
N THR A 384 -20.44 6.11 1.98
CA THR A 384 -19.18 6.86 1.96
C THR A 384 -18.57 6.82 0.57
N ARG A 385 -18.37 7.99 -0.02
CA ARG A 385 -17.69 8.11 -1.31
C ARG A 385 -16.20 7.82 -1.19
N TYR A 386 -15.69 7.00 -2.08
CA TYR A 386 -14.26 6.76 -2.25
C TYR A 386 -13.87 6.73 -3.73
N LEU A 387 -12.64 7.14 -4.02
CA LEU A 387 -11.97 6.67 -5.22
C LEU A 387 -11.24 5.37 -4.90
N LEU A 388 -11.23 4.42 -5.84
CA LEU A 388 -10.43 3.19 -5.75
C LEU A 388 -9.40 3.17 -6.87
N LEU A 389 -8.11 3.19 -6.50
CA LEU A 389 -7.00 3.03 -7.43
C LEU A 389 -6.50 1.57 -7.38
N LEU A 390 -6.62 0.87 -8.50
CA LEU A 390 -6.17 -0.51 -8.65
C LEU A 390 -4.73 -0.49 -9.19
N MET A 391 -3.79 -1.01 -8.40
CA MET A 391 -2.37 -1.13 -8.75
C MET A 391 -1.93 -2.59 -8.67
N GLN A 392 -0.78 -2.90 -9.24
CA GLN A 392 -0.24 -4.25 -9.21
C GLN A 392 0.10 -4.71 -7.79
N ASP A 393 0.62 -3.81 -6.98
CA ASP A 393 1.06 -4.09 -5.61
C ASP A 393 -0.08 -4.08 -4.57
N GLY A 394 -1.30 -3.68 -4.97
CA GLY A 394 -2.46 -3.61 -4.10
C GLY A 394 -3.51 -2.60 -4.57
N VAL A 395 -4.58 -2.46 -3.80
CA VAL A 395 -5.62 -1.45 -4.05
C VAL A 395 -5.44 -0.29 -3.08
N TYR A 396 -5.68 0.93 -3.54
CA TYR A 396 -5.68 2.11 -2.70
C TYR A 396 -7.08 2.69 -2.63
N ILE A 397 -7.56 2.92 -1.41
CA ILE A 397 -8.83 3.58 -1.14
C ILE A 397 -8.57 5.03 -0.74
N ILE A 398 -9.23 5.95 -1.44
CA ILE A 398 -9.02 7.39 -1.30
C ILE A 398 -10.31 8.05 -0.85
N SER A 399 -10.30 8.62 0.36
CA SER A 399 -11.45 9.25 0.98
C SER A 399 -11.71 10.66 0.42
N ARG A 400 -12.85 11.24 0.79
CA ARG A 400 -13.18 12.65 0.44
C ARG A 400 -12.26 13.67 1.10
N SER A 401 -11.66 13.37 2.25
CA SER A 401 -10.60 14.19 2.86
C SER A 401 -9.26 14.07 2.14
N PHE A 402 -9.24 13.31 1.03
CA PHE A 402 -8.06 12.96 0.26
C PHE A 402 -7.04 12.18 1.10
N ASP A 403 -7.52 11.40 2.06
CA ASP A 403 -6.71 10.42 2.75
C ASP A 403 -6.54 9.17 1.88
N VAL A 404 -5.42 8.45 2.02
CA VAL A 404 -5.12 7.26 1.23
C VAL A 404 -4.70 6.14 2.17
N ARG A 405 -5.35 4.99 2.00
CA ARG A 405 -5.02 3.74 2.70
C ARG A 405 -4.92 2.59 1.71
N ARG A 406 -4.15 1.57 2.04
CA ARG A 406 -3.92 0.40 1.17
C ARG A 406 -4.82 -0.77 1.57
N LEU A 407 -5.29 -1.53 0.59
CA LEU A 407 -6.14 -2.70 0.74
C LEU A 407 -5.54 -3.89 -0.01
N GLN A 408 -5.60 -5.06 0.62
CA GLN A 408 -5.26 -6.33 -0.02
C GLN A 408 -6.51 -6.92 -0.71
N LEU A 409 -6.71 -6.51 -1.96
CA LEU A 409 -7.80 -6.99 -2.84
C LEU A 409 -7.23 -7.39 -4.20
N ARG A 410 -7.94 -8.27 -4.91
CA ARG A 410 -7.44 -8.84 -6.17
C ARG A 410 -8.24 -8.37 -7.38
N PHE A 411 -7.58 -7.71 -8.32
CA PHE A 411 -8.23 -7.24 -9.56
C PHE A 411 -7.51 -7.82 -10.78
N PRO A 412 -7.99 -8.97 -11.30
CA PRO A 412 -7.42 -9.55 -12.50
C PRO A 412 -7.79 -8.71 -13.74
N LEU A 413 -6.85 -8.59 -14.66
CA LEU A 413 -7.08 -8.11 -16.02
C LEU A 413 -7.15 -9.33 -16.95
N TRP A 414 -8.15 -9.36 -17.82
CA TRP A 414 -8.25 -10.40 -18.83
C TRP A 414 -7.28 -10.12 -19.98
N GLY A 415 -6.48 -11.11 -20.37
CA GLY A 415 -5.68 -11.07 -21.59
C GLY A 415 -6.40 -11.79 -22.73
N LEU A 416 -6.61 -11.11 -23.85
CA LEU A 416 -6.88 -11.79 -25.13
C LEU A 416 -5.62 -12.57 -25.53
N SER A 417 -5.74 -13.88 -25.78
CA SER A 417 -4.64 -14.62 -26.43
C SER A 417 -4.40 -14.02 -27.81
N LYS A 418 -3.16 -14.17 -28.34
CA LYS A 418 -2.82 -13.83 -29.73
C LYS A 418 -3.78 -14.45 -30.75
N ASP A 419 -4.42 -15.56 -30.40
CA ASP A 419 -5.38 -16.28 -31.24
C ASP A 419 -6.86 -15.90 -31.02
N LYS A 420 -7.14 -14.78 -30.31
CA LYS A 420 -8.50 -14.37 -29.88
C LYS A 420 -9.26 -15.39 -29.03
N LYS A 421 -8.58 -16.44 -28.56
CA LYS A 421 -9.08 -17.34 -27.52
C LYS A 421 -8.90 -16.65 -26.15
N PRO A 422 -9.77 -16.92 -25.17
CA PRO A 422 -9.52 -16.51 -23.80
C PRO A 422 -8.14 -16.99 -23.36
N SER A 423 -7.21 -16.05 -23.09
CA SER A 423 -5.99 -16.42 -22.37
C SER A 423 -6.29 -16.21 -20.90
N PHE A 424 -6.18 -17.27 -20.12
CA PHE A 424 -6.40 -17.26 -18.67
C PHE A 424 -5.20 -16.69 -17.91
N LYS A 425 -4.43 -15.82 -18.55
CA LYS A 425 -3.29 -15.11 -17.98
C LYS A 425 -3.82 -13.83 -17.32
N PHE A 426 -4.22 -13.96 -16.06
CA PHE A 426 -4.74 -12.86 -15.26
C PHE A 426 -3.62 -12.07 -14.61
N THR A 427 -3.15 -11.01 -15.26
CA THR A 427 -2.24 -10.05 -14.62
C THR A 427 -3.04 -9.13 -13.71
N PRO A 428 -2.50 -8.69 -12.56
CA PRO A 428 -3.15 -7.64 -11.79
C PRO A 428 -3.31 -6.36 -12.62
N GLN A 429 -4.41 -5.64 -12.39
CA GLN A 429 -4.60 -4.31 -12.95
C GLN A 429 -3.52 -3.34 -12.46
N ASN A 430 -3.20 -2.34 -13.29
CA ASN A 430 -2.24 -1.30 -12.94
C ASN A 430 -2.73 0.08 -13.40
N GLY A 431 -2.95 1.01 -12.48
CA GLY A 431 -3.35 2.38 -12.83
C GLY A 431 -4.80 2.50 -13.34
N THR A 432 -5.71 1.70 -12.80
CA THR A 432 -7.16 1.84 -13.04
C THR A 432 -7.80 2.58 -11.86
N LEU A 433 -8.45 3.72 -12.12
CA LEU A 433 -9.04 4.57 -11.09
C LEU A 433 -10.57 4.63 -11.25
N LEU A 434 -11.28 4.23 -10.20
CA LEU A 434 -12.74 4.17 -10.13
C LEU A 434 -13.27 5.25 -9.19
N ASP A 435 -14.46 5.77 -9.50
CA ASP A 435 -15.26 6.60 -8.60
C ASP A 435 -16.50 5.84 -8.18
N GLY A 436 -16.78 5.81 -6.87
CA GLY A 436 -17.83 4.99 -6.32
C GLY A 436 -18.19 5.32 -4.88
N GLU A 437 -19.11 4.52 -4.37
CA GLU A 437 -19.72 4.70 -3.05
C GLU A 437 -19.71 3.36 -2.31
N MET A 438 -19.18 3.38 -1.09
CA MET A 438 -19.25 2.26 -0.16
C MET A 438 -20.57 2.31 0.59
N VAL A 439 -21.27 1.18 0.65
CA VAL A 439 -22.49 1.01 1.45
C VAL A 439 -22.42 -0.29 2.24
N VAL A 440 -23.26 -0.42 3.26
CA VAL A 440 -23.50 -1.68 3.97
C VAL A 440 -24.85 -2.20 3.51
N ASP A 441 -24.85 -3.31 2.76
CA ASP A 441 -26.08 -4.01 2.43
C ASP A 441 -26.46 -4.92 3.61
N GLU A 442 -27.70 -4.83 4.07
CA GLU A 442 -28.30 -5.68 5.11
C GLU A 442 -29.40 -6.55 4.48
N ASP A 443 -29.23 -7.87 4.56
CA ASP A 443 -30.27 -8.81 4.16
C ASP A 443 -31.36 -8.85 5.25
N ALA A 444 -32.56 -8.38 4.91
CA ALA A 444 -33.69 -8.32 5.85
C ALA A 444 -34.16 -9.69 6.38
N TYR A 445 -33.84 -10.79 5.69
CA TYR A 445 -34.24 -12.14 6.11
C TYR A 445 -33.18 -12.81 6.97
N SER A 446 -31.91 -12.75 6.57
CA SER A 446 -30.82 -13.40 7.32
C SER A 446 -30.19 -12.50 8.39
N GLY A 447 -30.39 -11.18 8.31
CA GLY A 447 -29.68 -10.19 9.11
C GLY A 447 -28.20 -10.04 8.72
N GLU A 448 -27.76 -10.67 7.64
CA GLU A 448 -26.37 -10.64 7.21
C GLU A 448 -26.02 -9.26 6.63
N LYS A 449 -24.96 -8.65 7.16
CA LYS A 449 -24.41 -7.38 6.68
C LYS A 449 -23.19 -7.62 5.82
N ARG A 450 -23.13 -6.98 4.66
CA ARG A 450 -21.97 -7.04 3.75
C ARG A 450 -21.67 -5.68 3.15
N ARG A 451 -20.43 -5.21 3.31
CA ARG A 451 -19.94 -4.01 2.63
C ARG A 451 -19.89 -4.23 1.12
N ARG A 452 -20.37 -3.24 0.37
CA ARG A 452 -20.27 -3.22 -1.10
C ARG A 452 -19.82 -1.86 -1.60
N PHE A 453 -18.83 -1.89 -2.49
CA PHE A 453 -18.44 -0.72 -3.27
C PHE A 453 -19.21 -0.70 -4.58
N TYR A 454 -20.07 0.29 -4.75
CA TYR A 454 -20.79 0.55 -6.00
C TYR A 454 -20.02 1.57 -6.84
N ALA A 455 -19.25 1.07 -7.80
CA ALA A 455 -18.55 1.88 -8.78
C ALA A 455 -19.54 2.48 -9.79
N TYR A 456 -19.51 3.79 -9.99
CA TYR A 456 -20.41 4.48 -10.91
C TYR A 456 -19.70 5.20 -12.05
N ASP A 457 -18.39 5.48 -11.94
CA ASP A 457 -17.59 6.05 -13.03
C ASP A 457 -16.16 5.46 -13.06
N LEU A 458 -15.51 5.55 -14.22
CA LEU A 458 -14.15 5.07 -14.47
C LEU A 458 -13.32 6.21 -15.04
N ILE A 459 -12.21 6.54 -14.38
CA ILE A 459 -11.40 7.74 -14.66
C ILE A 459 -10.15 7.38 -15.46
N SER A 460 -9.49 6.29 -15.07
CA SER A 460 -8.33 5.74 -15.78
C SER A 460 -8.43 4.24 -15.90
N MET A 461 -7.74 3.68 -16.90
CA MET A 461 -7.65 2.24 -17.11
C MET A 461 -6.25 1.92 -17.66
N ASP A 462 -5.59 0.92 -17.05
CA ASP A 462 -4.26 0.46 -17.47
C ASP A 462 -3.24 1.60 -17.64
N GLY A 463 -3.20 2.49 -16.65
CA GLY A 463 -2.29 3.64 -16.62
C GLY A 463 -2.65 4.79 -17.56
N LYS A 464 -3.77 4.72 -18.28
CA LYS A 464 -4.22 5.76 -19.21
C LYS A 464 -5.45 6.50 -18.70
N LYS A 465 -5.40 7.82 -18.77
CA LYS A 465 -6.54 8.71 -18.53
C LYS A 465 -7.60 8.49 -19.62
N ILE A 466 -8.86 8.28 -19.21
CA ILE A 466 -9.99 8.08 -20.13
C ILE A 466 -11.14 9.07 -19.88
N THR A 467 -10.87 10.14 -19.11
CA THR A 467 -11.87 11.13 -18.72
C THR A 467 -12.58 11.79 -19.89
N ASP A 468 -11.91 11.90 -21.06
CA ASP A 468 -12.48 12.52 -22.26
C ASP A 468 -13.47 11.62 -23.00
N LEU A 469 -13.52 10.31 -22.69
CA LEU A 469 -14.52 9.42 -23.25
C LEU A 469 -15.92 9.79 -22.71
N PRO A 470 -17.00 9.60 -23.48
CA PRO A 470 -18.37 9.78 -22.99
C PRO A 470 -18.69 8.87 -21.79
N PHE A 471 -19.55 9.34 -20.87
CA PHE A 471 -19.94 8.60 -19.65
C PHE A 471 -20.39 7.16 -19.96
N LYS A 472 -21.23 6.97 -20.98
CA LYS A 472 -21.70 5.63 -21.40
C LYS A 472 -20.58 4.61 -21.61
N GLN A 473 -19.43 5.03 -22.12
CA GLN A 473 -18.29 4.14 -22.39
C GLN A 473 -17.54 3.84 -21.09
N ARG A 474 -17.22 4.88 -20.30
CA ARG A 474 -16.56 4.73 -19.00
C ARG A 474 -17.38 3.83 -18.08
N TYR A 475 -18.70 4.04 -18.06
CA TYR A 475 -19.67 3.22 -17.34
C TYR A 475 -19.69 1.75 -17.78
N ALA A 476 -19.68 1.48 -19.10
CA ALA A 476 -19.63 0.12 -19.62
C ALA A 476 -18.32 -0.60 -19.24
N TYR A 477 -17.19 0.12 -19.29
CA TYR A 477 -15.87 -0.43 -18.98
C TYR A 477 -15.73 -0.93 -17.54
N ILE A 478 -16.49 -0.38 -16.58
CA ILE A 478 -16.53 -0.91 -15.21
C ILE A 478 -17.00 -2.38 -15.22
N GLU A 479 -18.04 -2.71 -15.98
CA GLU A 479 -18.51 -4.10 -16.04
C GLU A 479 -17.47 -4.97 -16.74
N ASP A 480 -17.05 -4.56 -17.94
CA ASP A 480 -16.26 -5.38 -18.86
C ASP A 480 -14.83 -5.65 -18.36
N TYR A 481 -14.20 -4.64 -17.73
CA TYR A 481 -12.79 -4.69 -17.37
C TYR A 481 -12.53 -4.78 -15.87
N VAL A 482 -13.54 -4.61 -15.01
CA VAL A 482 -13.35 -4.71 -13.54
C VAL A 482 -14.21 -5.82 -12.95
N VAL A 483 -15.53 -5.79 -13.20
CA VAL A 483 -16.47 -6.72 -12.55
C VAL A 483 -16.43 -8.12 -13.19
N VAL A 484 -16.51 -8.20 -14.53
CA VAL A 484 -16.52 -9.47 -15.26
C VAL A 484 -15.22 -10.27 -15.07
N PRO A 485 -14.01 -9.68 -15.15
CA PRO A 485 -12.77 -10.43 -14.90
C PRO A 485 -12.73 -11.08 -13.52
N ARG A 486 -13.20 -10.39 -12.48
CA ARG A 486 -13.32 -10.93 -11.12
C ARG A 486 -14.29 -12.11 -11.04
N LYS A 487 -15.48 -11.98 -11.65
CA LYS A 487 -16.47 -13.08 -11.72
C LYS A 487 -15.91 -14.31 -12.46
N LEU A 488 -15.18 -14.09 -13.55
CA LEU A 488 -14.57 -15.17 -14.33
C LEU A 488 -13.47 -15.89 -13.53
N GLU A 489 -12.59 -15.14 -12.86
CA GLU A 489 -11.57 -15.74 -12.01
C GLU A 489 -12.21 -16.51 -10.85
N GLN A 490 -13.19 -15.92 -10.16
CA GLN A 490 -13.94 -16.59 -9.08
C GLN A 490 -14.60 -17.90 -9.55
N HIS A 491 -15.14 -17.93 -10.77
CA HIS A 491 -15.74 -19.14 -11.33
C HIS A 491 -14.71 -20.22 -11.72
N ALA A 492 -13.52 -19.79 -12.15
CA ALA A 492 -12.43 -20.69 -12.51
C ALA A 492 -11.78 -21.32 -11.26
N ILE A 493 -11.68 -20.54 -10.17
CA ILE A 493 -11.26 -21.02 -8.85
C ILE A 493 -12.22 -22.15 -8.42
N GLY A 494 -11.66 -23.35 -8.20
CA GLY A 494 -12.40 -24.52 -7.75
C GLY A 494 -12.79 -25.53 -8.85
N LYS A 495 -12.96 -25.11 -10.11
CA LYS A 495 -13.31 -26.01 -11.23
C LYS A 495 -12.10 -26.57 -11.97
N GLU A 496 -11.04 -25.77 -12.10
CA GLU A 496 -9.85 -26.14 -12.87
C GLU A 496 -8.60 -26.11 -11.95
N LYS A 497 -8.65 -26.86 -10.84
CA LYS A 497 -7.64 -26.84 -9.76
C LYS A 497 -6.21 -27.03 -10.23
N GLU A 498 -5.98 -27.79 -11.31
CA GLU A 498 -4.64 -28.07 -11.85
C GLU A 498 -4.16 -27.03 -12.88
N ARG A 499 -5.04 -26.18 -13.41
CA ARG A 499 -4.71 -25.23 -14.47
C ARG A 499 -4.49 -23.80 -13.98
N TYR A 500 -4.98 -23.48 -12.78
CA TYR A 500 -4.93 -22.13 -12.23
C TYR A 500 -4.00 -22.02 -11.02
N PRO A 501 -2.97 -21.18 -11.10
CA PRO A 501 -2.04 -20.94 -9.99
C PRO A 501 -2.73 -20.37 -8.74
N TYR A 502 -3.84 -19.64 -8.91
CA TYR A 502 -4.58 -18.97 -7.83
C TYR A 502 -5.85 -19.70 -7.38
N HIS A 503 -5.93 -21.02 -7.59
CA HIS A 503 -7.07 -21.84 -7.15
C HIS A 503 -7.32 -21.83 -5.63
N MET A 504 -6.42 -21.20 -4.85
CA MET A 504 -6.51 -21.10 -3.39
C MET A 504 -7.08 -19.76 -2.90
N TYR A 505 -7.25 -18.75 -3.77
CA TYR A 505 -7.74 -17.42 -3.38
C TYR A 505 -9.24 -17.44 -3.04
N ASN A 506 -9.63 -16.80 -1.94
CA ASN A 506 -11.01 -16.72 -1.46
C ASN A 506 -11.55 -15.28 -1.54
N TYR A 507 -12.49 -15.06 -2.46
CA TYR A 507 -13.14 -13.77 -2.65
C TYR A 507 -14.07 -13.36 -1.49
N ASP A 508 -14.53 -14.32 -0.67
CA ASP A 508 -15.40 -14.01 0.46
C ASP A 508 -14.65 -13.48 1.69
N ASP A 509 -13.31 -13.61 1.70
CA ASP A 509 -12.45 -13.05 2.76
C ASP A 509 -12.07 -11.57 2.51
N GLU A 510 -12.41 -11.01 1.34
CA GLU A 510 -12.20 -9.60 1.03
C GLU A 510 -13.08 -8.67 1.89
N CYS A 511 -12.55 -7.50 2.26
CA CYS A 511 -13.23 -6.55 3.16
C CYS A 511 -14.52 -5.92 2.59
N PHE A 512 -14.72 -5.98 1.27
CA PHE A 512 -15.98 -5.62 0.60
C PHE A 512 -16.07 -6.27 -0.78
N ALA A 513 -17.30 -6.42 -1.29
CA ALA A 513 -17.53 -6.82 -2.68
C ALA A 513 -17.66 -5.59 -3.59
N ILE A 514 -17.24 -5.70 -4.86
CA ILE A 514 -17.43 -4.63 -5.86
C ILE A 514 -18.60 -4.94 -6.80
N ARG A 515 -19.38 -3.91 -7.13
CA ARG A 515 -20.43 -3.95 -8.15
C ARG A 515 -20.42 -2.66 -8.97
N ARG A 516 -20.85 -2.75 -10.22
CA ARG A 516 -21.19 -1.56 -11.00
C ARG A 516 -22.57 -1.05 -10.57
N LYS A 517 -22.69 0.24 -10.27
CA LYS A 517 -23.95 0.90 -9.93
C LYS A 517 -24.89 0.87 -11.13
N SER A 518 -26.17 0.57 -10.93
CA SER A 518 -27.14 0.46 -12.03
C SER A 518 -27.75 1.82 -12.35
N PHE A 519 -27.61 2.28 -13.61
CA PHE A 519 -28.23 3.49 -14.12
C PHE A 519 -29.38 3.15 -15.06
N TYR A 520 -30.43 3.97 -15.02
CA TYR A 520 -31.67 3.77 -15.76
C TYR A 520 -31.96 4.98 -16.64
N PRO A 521 -32.67 4.81 -17.79
CA PRO A 521 -33.14 5.94 -18.59
C PRO A 521 -33.99 6.92 -17.78
N LEU A 522 -33.91 8.22 -18.09
CA LEU A 522 -34.63 9.28 -17.36
C LEU A 522 -36.14 9.00 -17.17
N HIS A 523 -36.83 8.45 -18.19
CA HIS A 523 -38.26 8.11 -18.11
C HIS A 523 -38.57 7.03 -17.05
N SER A 524 -37.58 6.28 -16.59
CA SER A 524 -37.70 5.27 -15.52
C SER A 524 -37.64 5.87 -14.11
N CYS A 525 -37.45 7.18 -13.97
CA CYS A 525 -37.32 7.88 -12.69
C CYS A 525 -38.42 7.51 -11.68
N LYS A 526 -39.69 7.50 -12.10
CA LYS A 526 -40.82 7.08 -11.25
C LYS A 526 -40.66 5.64 -10.75
N GLY A 527 -40.20 4.73 -11.61
CA GLY A 527 -39.96 3.33 -11.25
C GLY A 527 -38.79 3.17 -10.28
N VAL A 528 -37.73 3.96 -10.45
CA VAL A 528 -36.59 3.99 -9.51
C VAL A 528 -37.06 4.39 -8.11
N LEU A 529 -37.84 5.47 -8.00
CA LEU A 529 -38.35 5.97 -6.73
C LEU A 529 -39.35 5.01 -6.06
N SER A 530 -40.34 4.51 -6.81
CA SER A 530 -41.46 3.75 -6.23
C SER A 530 -41.21 2.26 -6.08
N ASN A 531 -40.35 1.67 -6.91
CA ASN A 531 -40.17 0.21 -6.95
C ASN A 531 -38.76 -0.25 -6.60
N LEU A 532 -37.72 0.50 -6.99
CA LEU A 532 -36.32 0.07 -6.79
C LEU A 532 -35.79 0.49 -5.43
N ILE A 533 -35.86 1.79 -5.10
CA ILE A 533 -35.34 2.32 -3.83
C ILE A 533 -35.89 1.56 -2.61
N PRO A 534 -37.20 1.28 -2.50
CA PRO A 534 -37.75 0.53 -1.37
C PRO A 534 -37.27 -0.92 -1.26
N LYS A 535 -36.62 -1.46 -2.30
CA LYS A 535 -36.09 -2.84 -2.36
C LYS A 535 -34.56 -2.88 -2.24
N LEU A 536 -33.90 -1.74 -2.09
CA LEU A 536 -32.46 -1.71 -1.84
C LEU A 536 -32.17 -2.33 -0.47
N LEU A 537 -31.00 -2.95 -0.35
CA LEU A 537 -30.50 -3.52 0.91
C LEU A 537 -29.77 -2.47 1.77
N HIS A 538 -29.76 -1.21 1.34
CA HIS A 538 -29.12 -0.08 2.00
C HIS A 538 -30.00 1.16 1.83
N GLU A 539 -29.74 2.17 2.65
CA GLU A 539 -30.51 3.42 2.62
C GLU A 539 -30.18 4.28 1.39
N SER A 540 -31.19 5.01 0.92
CA SER A 540 -31.06 5.92 -0.21
C SER A 540 -31.84 7.20 0.07
N ASP A 541 -31.16 8.35 -0.04
CA ASP A 541 -31.70 9.66 0.30
C ASP A 541 -32.15 10.49 -0.92
N GLY A 542 -32.16 9.89 -2.12
CA GLY A 542 -32.65 10.55 -3.32
C GLY A 542 -32.13 9.97 -4.63
N LEU A 543 -31.87 10.86 -5.60
CA LEU A 543 -31.50 10.52 -6.98
C LEU A 543 -30.24 11.25 -7.43
N ILE A 544 -29.50 10.61 -8.32
CA ILE A 544 -28.42 11.21 -9.10
C ILE A 544 -28.81 11.16 -10.58
N PHE A 545 -28.62 12.29 -11.27
CA PHE A 545 -28.77 12.39 -12.71
C PHE A 545 -27.40 12.61 -13.36
N GLN A 546 -27.03 11.71 -14.25
CA GLN A 546 -25.75 11.71 -14.95
C GLN A 546 -26.02 11.78 -16.45
N ASP A 547 -25.45 12.76 -17.12
CA ASP A 547 -25.57 12.88 -18.57
C ASP A 547 -24.83 11.72 -19.27
N TRP A 548 -25.45 11.22 -20.34
CA TRP A 548 -25.02 10.05 -21.10
C TRP A 548 -23.74 10.27 -21.94
N GLU A 549 -23.53 11.47 -22.48
CA GLU A 549 -22.39 11.80 -23.34
C GLU A 549 -21.28 12.59 -22.63
N ASP A 550 -21.50 13.05 -21.40
CA ASP A 550 -20.53 13.90 -20.71
C ASP A 550 -19.18 13.20 -20.45
N ARG A 551 -18.11 13.97 -20.67
CA ARG A 551 -16.77 13.66 -20.15
C ARG A 551 -16.74 13.74 -18.63
N TYR A 552 -15.76 13.12 -18.00
CA TYR A 552 -15.56 13.26 -16.56
C TYR A 552 -15.03 14.67 -16.26
N VAL A 553 -15.75 15.43 -15.44
CA VAL A 553 -15.37 16.80 -15.06
C VAL A 553 -14.85 16.80 -13.62
N PRO A 554 -13.59 17.20 -13.38
CA PRO A 554 -13.04 17.30 -12.04
C PRO A 554 -13.75 18.39 -11.23
N LEU A 555 -13.73 18.27 -9.90
CA LEU A 555 -14.39 19.22 -9.00
C LEU A 555 -15.87 19.42 -9.35
N THR A 556 -16.41 20.63 -9.26
CA THR A 556 -17.83 20.89 -9.50
C THR A 556 -18.23 20.60 -10.95
N CYS A 557 -19.14 19.65 -11.14
CA CYS A 557 -19.74 19.33 -12.43
C CYS A 557 -21.19 19.82 -12.46
N HIS A 558 -21.46 20.89 -13.22
CA HIS A 558 -22.79 21.49 -13.31
C HIS A 558 -23.82 20.63 -14.04
N ALA A 559 -23.38 19.64 -14.82
CA ALA A 559 -24.24 18.69 -15.51
C ALA A 559 -24.47 17.40 -14.70
N LEU A 560 -23.77 17.20 -13.56
CA LEU A 560 -24.02 16.09 -12.65
C LEU A 560 -24.95 16.59 -11.54
N LEU A 561 -26.19 16.11 -11.54
CA LEU A 561 -27.24 16.65 -10.66
C LEU A 561 -27.56 15.68 -9.53
N LYS A 562 -27.78 16.20 -8.33
CA LYS A 562 -28.33 15.45 -7.18
C LYS A 562 -29.68 16.00 -6.77
N TRP A 563 -30.62 15.12 -6.49
CA TRP A 563 -31.91 15.45 -5.90
C TRP A 563 -32.09 14.66 -4.61
N LYS A 564 -32.65 15.29 -3.59
CA LYS A 564 -32.98 14.67 -2.30
C LYS A 564 -34.44 14.91 -1.96
N TYR A 565 -35.01 14.03 -1.15
CA TYR A 565 -36.32 14.28 -0.58
C TYR A 565 -36.33 15.57 0.25
N SER A 566 -37.39 16.36 0.15
CA SER A 566 -37.49 17.66 0.85
C SER A 566 -37.29 17.54 2.35
N HIS A 567 -37.83 16.48 2.96
CA HIS A 567 -37.75 16.21 4.40
C HIS A 567 -36.38 15.69 4.86
N LEU A 568 -35.48 15.31 3.94
CA LEU A 568 -34.10 14.91 4.25
C LEU A 568 -33.10 16.06 4.07
N ASN A 569 -33.55 17.23 3.65
CA ASN A 569 -32.71 18.43 3.65
C ASN A 569 -32.68 19.01 5.06
N SER A 570 -31.50 19.01 5.68
CA SER A 570 -31.26 19.60 7.00
C SER A 570 -30.40 20.86 6.91
N VAL A 571 -30.51 21.72 7.93
CA VAL A 571 -29.65 22.88 8.16
C VAL A 571 -29.29 22.86 9.65
N ASP A 572 -28.00 22.89 9.96
CA ASP A 572 -27.52 22.89 11.34
C ASP A 572 -27.62 24.30 11.93
N PHE A 573 -28.36 24.44 13.02
CA PHE A 573 -28.49 25.70 13.76
C PHE A 573 -27.73 25.62 15.09
N LYS A 574 -26.92 26.64 15.37
CA LYS A 574 -26.38 26.85 16.72
C LYS A 574 -27.48 27.47 17.59
N LEU A 575 -27.97 26.71 18.57
CA LEU A 575 -28.93 27.20 19.56
C LEU A 575 -28.21 28.05 20.62
N ASP A 576 -28.59 29.32 20.76
CA ASP A 576 -28.16 30.20 21.85
C ASP A 576 -29.29 30.33 22.88
N VAL A 577 -29.13 29.72 24.05
CA VAL A 577 -30.11 29.78 25.13
C VAL A 577 -29.71 30.91 26.08
N LYS A 578 -30.41 32.05 25.98
CA LYS A 578 -30.25 33.15 26.93
C LYS A 578 -31.15 32.91 28.14
N PRO A 579 -30.61 32.84 29.37
CA PRO A 579 -31.44 32.79 30.56
C PRO A 579 -32.30 34.06 30.63
N GLU A 580 -33.60 33.92 30.94
CA GLU A 580 -34.43 35.08 31.22
C GLU A 580 -33.76 35.90 32.33
N PRO A 581 -33.69 37.24 32.20
CA PRO A 581 -33.24 38.05 33.32
C PRO A 581 -34.17 37.73 34.48
N SER A 582 -33.61 37.16 35.55
CA SER A 582 -34.31 36.98 36.81
C SER A 582 -35.04 38.29 37.10
N ARG A 583 -36.38 38.27 37.08
CA ARG A 583 -37.15 39.35 37.69
C ARG A 583 -36.66 39.39 39.13
N LYS A 584 -35.75 40.32 39.44
CA LYS A 584 -35.40 40.64 40.81
C LYS A 584 -36.73 40.95 41.47
N GLY A 585 -37.07 40.15 42.48
CA GLY A 585 -38.27 40.32 43.26
C GLY A 585 -38.33 41.71 43.89
N GLU A 586 -39.57 42.02 44.27
CA GLU A 586 -40.00 42.98 45.28
C GLU A 586 -38.99 43.31 46.38
#